data_AF-A0A8T4REN2-F1
#
_entry.id   AF-A0A8T4REN2-F1
#
_cell.length_a   1.000
_cell.length_b   1.000
_cell.length_c   1.000
_cell.angle_alpha   90.00
_cell.angle_beta   90.00
_cell.angle_gamma   90.00
#
_symmetry.space_group_name_H-M   'P 1'
#
loop_
_entity.id
_entity.type
_entity.pdbx_description
1 polymer ?
#
loop_
_entity_poly.entity_id
_entity_poly.type
_entity_poly.pdbx_seq_one_letter_code
_entity_poly.pdbx_strand_id
1 'polypeptide(L)'
;MPSKDHKQLVKVLNKLVKQERWRKIPKALGKVVEKSLTKSGNIRVILKGKSEVKFFVLKRNKNLYETASKLMEGDVVSVALRTQLGKQYAVKLIKKGKSLSEFIS
;
A
#
# COMPACT_ATOMS: atom_id res chain seq x y z
N MET A 1 -13.94 -35.38 -7.13
CA MET A 1 -13.33 -34.29 -6.33
C MET A 1 -11.92 -34.02 -6.83
N PRO A 2 -11.46 -32.76 -6.93
CA PRO A 2 -10.10 -32.48 -7.37
C PRO A 2 -9.07 -33.08 -6.41
N SER A 3 -8.02 -33.70 -6.97
CA SER A 3 -6.94 -34.33 -6.21
C SER A 3 -6.21 -33.32 -5.30
N LYS A 4 -5.54 -33.83 -4.26
CA LYS A 4 -4.76 -33.00 -3.33
C LYS A 4 -3.70 -32.19 -4.08
N ASP A 5 -3.06 -32.78 -5.09
CA ASP A 5 -2.04 -32.15 -5.91
C ASP A 5 -2.62 -31.06 -6.82
N HIS A 6 -3.80 -31.30 -7.39
CA HIS A 6 -4.49 -30.27 -8.18
C HIS A 6 -4.83 -29.04 -7.32
N LYS A 7 -5.31 -29.24 -6.09
CA LYS A 7 -5.58 -28.14 -5.15
C LYS A 7 -4.30 -27.40 -4.75
N GLN A 8 -3.20 -28.13 -4.53
CA GLN A 8 -1.89 -27.54 -4.19
C GLN A 8 -1.35 -26.70 -5.36
N LEU A 9 -1.41 -27.21 -6.59
CA LEU A 9 -0.98 -26.54 -7.80
C LEU A 9 -1.76 -25.24 -8.02
N VAL A 10 -3.09 -25.30 -7.98
CA VAL A 10 -3.96 -24.12 -8.15
C VAL A 10 -3.68 -23.05 -7.08
N LYS A 11 -3.38 -23.47 -5.84
CA LYS A 11 -3.01 -22.54 -4.75
C LYS A 11 -1.69 -21.83 -5.04
N VAL A 12 -0.68 -22.54 -5.53
CA VAL A 12 0.63 -21.96 -5.90
C VAL A 12 0.48 -21.00 -7.09
N LEU A 13 -0.22 -21.40 -8.15
CA LEU A 13 -0.47 -20.56 -9.32
C LEU A 13 -1.20 -19.27 -8.95
N ASN A 14 -2.25 -19.35 -8.13
CA ASN A 14 -2.96 -18.16 -7.63
C ASN A 14 -2.07 -17.23 -6.80
N LYS A 15 -1.12 -17.78 -6.03
CA LYS A 15 -0.14 -16.99 -5.27
C LYS A 15 0.81 -16.25 -6.22
N LEU A 16 1.32 -16.92 -7.25
CA LEU A 16 2.20 -16.33 -8.27
C LEU A 16 1.49 -15.21 -9.04
N VAL A 17 0.26 -15.44 -9.51
CA VAL A 17 -0.55 -14.42 -10.21
C VAL A 17 -0.79 -13.19 -9.32
N LYS A 18 -1.07 -13.38 -8.03
CA LYS A 18 -1.23 -12.27 -7.08
C LYS A 18 0.07 -11.49 -6.87
N GLN A 19 1.21 -12.17 -6.85
CA GLN A 19 2.53 -11.53 -6.76
C GLN A 19 2.88 -10.75 -8.02
N GLU A 20 2.62 -11.29 -9.21
CA GLU A 20 2.81 -10.58 -10.48
C GLU A 20 1.92 -9.36 -10.62
N ARG A 21 0.62 -9.49 -10.28
CA ARG A 21 -0.30 -8.34 -10.24
C ARG A 21 0.25 -7.25 -9.34
N TRP A 22 0.79 -7.60 -8.17
CA TRP A 22 1.42 -6.61 -7.29
C TRP A 22 2.64 -5.94 -7.95
N ARG A 23 3.49 -6.70 -8.66
CA ARG A 23 4.70 -6.15 -9.30
C ARG A 23 4.33 -5.04 -10.28
N LYS A 24 3.25 -5.22 -11.05
CA LYS A 24 2.77 -4.29 -12.08
C LYS A 24 1.99 -3.08 -11.54
N ILE A 25 1.55 -3.09 -10.27
CA ILE A 25 0.81 -1.95 -9.70
C ILE A 25 1.76 -0.77 -9.44
N PRO A 26 1.40 0.47 -9.82
CA PRO A 26 2.17 1.66 -9.50
C PRO A 26 2.39 1.79 -7.99
N LYS A 27 3.61 2.11 -7.58
CA LYS A 27 3.98 2.28 -6.17
C LYS A 27 4.51 3.68 -5.94
N ALA A 28 4.10 4.30 -4.84
CA ALA A 28 4.74 5.48 -4.31
C ALA A 28 5.55 5.09 -3.08
N LEU A 29 6.82 5.51 -3.05
CA LEU A 29 7.64 5.49 -1.85
C LEU A 29 7.64 6.92 -1.28
N GLY A 30 7.42 7.05 0.02
CA GLY A 30 7.21 8.34 0.64
C GLY A 30 7.39 8.32 2.14
N LYS A 31 7.66 9.49 2.72
CA LYS A 31 7.76 9.73 4.15
C LYS A 31 6.44 10.34 4.57
N VAL A 32 5.86 9.80 5.63
CA VAL A 32 4.61 10.30 6.17
C VAL A 32 4.86 11.71 6.70
N VAL A 33 4.18 12.68 6.11
CA VAL A 33 4.15 14.07 6.59
C VAL A 33 2.93 14.26 7.48
N GLU A 34 1.78 13.77 7.03
CA GLU A 34 0.53 13.99 7.72
C GLU A 34 -0.40 12.78 7.56
N LYS A 35 -1.27 12.61 8.55
CA LYS A 35 -2.34 11.62 8.54
C LYS A 35 -3.61 12.28 9.06
N SER A 36 -4.67 12.25 8.25
CA SER A 36 -5.98 12.77 8.61
C SER A 36 -7.09 11.77 8.34
N LEU A 37 -8.24 11.97 8.97
CA LEU A 37 -9.45 11.19 8.72
C LEU A 37 -10.33 11.92 7.71
N THR A 38 -10.83 11.19 6.71
CA THR A 38 -11.84 11.72 5.78
C THR A 38 -13.22 11.71 6.44
N LYS A 39 -14.16 12.51 5.92
CA LYS A 39 -15.57 12.53 6.37
C LYS A 39 -16.22 11.13 6.41
N SER A 40 -15.82 10.26 5.48
CA SER A 40 -16.26 8.86 5.39
C SER A 40 -15.50 7.86 6.29
N GLY A 41 -14.64 8.33 7.20
CA GLY A 41 -13.88 7.49 8.12
C GLY A 41 -12.73 6.71 7.49
N ASN A 42 -12.26 7.12 6.31
CA ASN A 42 -11.05 6.58 5.70
C ASN A 42 -9.82 7.37 6.19
N ILE A 43 -8.65 6.76 6.15
CA ILE A 43 -7.41 7.46 6.50
C ILE A 43 -6.82 8.06 5.23
N ARG A 44 -6.59 9.37 5.23
CA ARG A 44 -5.78 10.05 4.22
C ARG A 44 -4.37 10.20 4.75
N VAL A 45 -3.40 9.73 3.98
CA VAL A 45 -1.98 9.91 4.30
C VAL A 45 -1.35 10.80 3.24
N ILE A 46 -0.62 11.81 3.71
CA ILE A 46 0.21 12.68 2.90
C ILE A 46 1.63 12.15 2.95
N LEU A 47 2.17 11.81 1.79
CA LEU A 47 3.53 11.34 1.63
C LEU A 47 4.36 12.36 0.88
N LYS A 48 5.52 12.72 1.43
CA LYS A 48 6.56 13.45 0.70
C LYS A 48 7.48 12.43 0.03
N GLY A 49 7.46 12.39 -1.31
CA GLY A 49 8.43 11.67 -2.13
C GLY A 49 9.69 12.52 -2.40
N LYS A 50 10.57 12.08 -3.31
CA LYS A 50 11.80 12.83 -3.67
C LYS A 50 11.49 14.23 -4.23
N SER A 51 10.45 14.39 -5.05
CA SER A 51 10.12 15.68 -5.71
C SER A 51 8.64 16.06 -5.68
N GLU A 52 7.77 15.21 -5.11
CA GLU A 52 6.31 15.40 -5.16
C GLU A 52 5.67 15.06 -3.82
N VAL A 53 4.66 15.84 -3.43
CA VAL A 53 3.75 15.50 -2.33
C VAL A 53 2.57 14.73 -2.90
N LYS A 54 2.32 13.52 -2.40
CA LYS A 54 1.23 12.66 -2.86
C LYS A 54 0.22 12.38 -1.75
N PHE A 55 -1.05 12.32 -2.15
CA PHE A 55 -2.18 12.11 -1.25
C PHE A 55 -2.84 10.78 -1.58
N PHE A 56 -2.97 9.93 -0.57
CA PHE A 56 -3.61 8.63 -0.75
C PHE A 56 -4.72 8.43 0.25
N VAL A 57 -5.86 7.95 -0.25
CA VAL A 57 -6.97 7.51 0.61
C VAL A 57 -6.85 6.02 0.82
N LEU A 58 -6.67 5.62 2.08
CA LEU A 58 -6.69 4.24 2.55
C LEU A 58 -8.12 3.90 2.97
N LYS A 59 -8.79 3.11 2.13
CA LYS A 59 -10.15 2.64 2.42
C LYS A 59 -10.15 1.88 3.74
N ARG A 60 -11.26 2.00 4.49
CA ARG A 60 -11.53 1.25 5.73
C ARG A 60 -11.75 -0.25 5.44
N ASN A 61 -10.72 -0.94 4.98
CA ASN A 61 -10.62 -2.39 5.05
C ASN A 61 -9.73 -2.74 6.26
N LYS A 62 -9.99 -3.88 6.93
CA LYS A 62 -9.32 -4.22 8.20
C LYS A 62 -7.79 -4.13 8.11
N ASN A 63 -7.22 -4.67 7.03
CA ASN A 63 -5.76 -4.79 6.88
C ASN A 63 -5.04 -3.46 6.59
N LEU A 64 -5.58 -2.58 5.73
CA LEU A 64 -4.92 -1.31 5.42
C LEU A 64 -5.19 -0.26 6.49
N TYR A 65 -6.40 -0.26 7.07
CA TYR A 65 -6.75 0.69 8.11
C TYR A 65 -5.90 0.50 9.36
N GLU A 66 -5.71 -0.74 9.83
CA GLU A 66 -4.87 -1.03 10.99
C GLU A 66 -3.40 -0.70 10.74
N THR A 67 -2.89 -0.96 9.53
CA THR A 67 -1.51 -0.60 9.19
C THR A 67 -1.36 0.92 9.12
N ALA A 68 -2.34 1.62 8.54
CA ALA A 68 -2.34 3.07 8.40
C ALA A 68 -2.52 3.80 9.74
N SER A 69 -3.31 3.26 10.67
CA SER A 69 -3.51 3.86 11.98
C SER A 69 -2.22 3.89 12.80
N LYS A 70 -1.37 2.87 12.64
CA LYS A 70 -0.05 2.73 13.28
C LYS A 70 1.06 3.57 12.61
N LEU A 71 0.76 4.27 11.53
CA LEU A 71 1.74 5.18 10.91
C LEU A 71 1.92 6.43 11.75
N MET A 72 3.17 6.77 11.96
CA MET A 72 3.60 8.00 12.60
C MET A 72 4.24 8.94 11.56
N GLU A 73 4.21 10.23 11.86
CA GLU A 73 4.97 11.20 11.08
C GLU A 73 6.45 10.80 11.05
N GLY A 74 7.03 10.88 9.87
CA GLY A 74 8.41 10.51 9.60
C GLY A 74 8.65 9.04 9.25
N ASP A 75 7.64 8.17 9.32
CA ASP A 75 7.76 6.79 8.83
C ASP A 75 7.96 6.78 7.29
N VAL A 76 8.88 5.95 6.81
CA VAL A 76 9.00 5.66 5.38
C VAL A 76 8.07 4.50 5.02
N VAL A 77 7.23 4.70 4.03
CA VAL A 77 6.23 3.73 3.57
C VAL A 77 6.23 3.58 2.06
N SER A 78 5.93 2.36 1.60
CA SER A 78 5.63 2.08 0.20
C SER A 78 4.14 1.76 0.05
N VAL A 79 3.47 2.50 -0.82
CA VAL A 79 2.03 2.39 -1.06
C VAL A 79 1.79 1.98 -2.50
N ALA A 80 1.06 0.89 -2.70
CA ALA A 80 0.57 0.48 -4.00
C ALA A 80 -0.73 1.22 -4.31
N LEU A 81 -0.81 1.79 -5.50
CA LEU A 81 -1.82 2.77 -5.88
C LEU A 81 -2.70 2.26 -7.01
N ARG A 82 -3.97 2.62 -6.94
CA ARG A 82 -4.91 2.47 -8.04
C ARG A 82 -5.57 3.80 -8.34
N THR A 83 -5.50 4.22 -9.59
CA THR A 83 -6.29 5.37 -10.07
C THR A 83 -7.70 4.90 -10.36
N GLN A 84 -8.69 5.56 -9.77
CA GLN A 84 -10.11 5.33 -10.03
C GLN A 84 -10.80 6.70 -10.09
N LEU A 85 -11.45 7.01 -11.21
CA LEU A 85 -12.13 8.30 -11.44
C LEU A 85 -11.21 9.50 -11.16
N GLY A 86 -9.98 9.46 -11.68
CA GLY A 86 -8.97 10.52 -11.48
C GLY A 86 -8.36 10.60 -10.07
N LYS A 87 -8.83 9.79 -9.11
CA LYS A 87 -8.36 9.79 -7.72
C LYS A 87 -7.44 8.61 -7.45
N GLN A 88 -6.39 8.83 -6.65
CA GLN A 88 -5.45 7.77 -6.25
C GLN A 88 -5.88 7.14 -4.92
N TYR A 89 -6.06 5.82 -4.94
CA TYR A 89 -6.42 5.02 -3.77
C TYR A 89 -5.29 4.06 -3.41
N ALA A 90 -5.01 3.94 -2.12
CA ALA A 90 -4.10 2.92 -1.63
C ALA A 90 -4.78 1.56 -1.61
N VAL A 91 -4.17 0.58 -2.28
CA VAL A 91 -4.62 -0.82 -2.28
C VAL A 91 -3.72 -1.72 -1.45
N LYS A 92 -2.49 -1.27 -1.17
CA LYS A 92 -1.57 -1.93 -0.25
C LYS A 92 -0.62 -0.92 0.37
N LEU A 93 -0.25 -1.13 1.64
CA LEU A 93 0.72 -0.32 2.36
C LEU A 93 1.74 -1.22 3.03
N ILE A 94 3.02 -0.87 2.93
CA ILE A 94 4.15 -1.58 3.55
C ILE A 94 4.98 -0.54 4.29
N LYS A 95 5.04 -0.66 5.63
CA LYS A 95 5.96 0.13 6.45
C LYS A 95 7.37 -0.41 6.25
N LYS A 96 8.28 0.49 5.93
CA LYS A 96 9.61 0.18 5.40
C LYS A 96 10.73 0.51 6.42
N GLY A 97 10.40 1.22 7.53
CA GLY A 97 11.32 1.56 8.63
C GLY A 97 11.55 3.07 8.75
N LYS A 98 12.26 3.52 9.80
CA LYS A 98 12.58 4.96 10.01
C LYS A 98 13.79 5.44 9.19
N SER A 99 14.64 4.53 8.69
CA SER A 99 15.93 4.86 8.07
C SER A 99 16.28 3.98 6.85
N LEU A 100 15.47 3.96 5.78
CA LEU A 100 16.01 3.46 4.50
C LEU A 100 16.96 4.52 3.98
N SER A 101 18.25 4.40 4.30
CA SER A 101 19.30 5.43 4.23
C SER A 101 19.12 6.39 3.04
N GLU A 102 18.51 7.55 3.36
CA GLU A 102 18.16 8.69 2.51
C GLU A 102 17.12 8.45 1.39
N PHE A 103 16.10 7.63 1.69
CA PHE A 103 15.14 7.03 0.74
C PHE A 103 15.75 6.00 -0.23
N ILE A 104 17.03 5.67 0.02
CA ILE A 104 18.06 5.06 -0.81
C ILE A 104 18.45 5.99 -1.98
N SER A 105 19.66 6.59 -1.93
CA SER A 105 20.37 7.46 -2.91
C SER A 105 19.62 7.86 -4.19
#